data_AF-A0A0A8JL56-F1
#
_entry.id   AF-A0A0A8JL56-F1
#
_cell.length_a   1.000
_cell.length_b   1.000
_cell.length_c   1.000
_cell.angle_alpha   90.00
_cell.angle_beta   90.00
_cell.angle_gamma   90.00
#
_symmetry.space_group_name_H-M   'P 1'
#
loop_
_entity.id
_entity.type
_entity.pdbx_description
1 polymer ?
#
loop_
_entity_poly.entity_id
_entity_poly.type
_entity_poly.pdbx_seq_one_letter_code
_entity_poly.pdbx_strand_id
1 'polypeptide(L)'
;MQQIKKHKFTAFVIGLGILLISVIPILVNLLATKAIFEGTSGEFNSWLGFWGSYFGGIVSGVLTLGGVYIGINHERKYSLYLRYISHKRQLDKFVAWVEDIGKLARYIEDTDIKFLESYKRYLDEGEDLINSISGLDINIYQEARNLIYEYGWLLLNFEQAKGTDEYNKKYAFKKIPENIKDINEIIQRINKKVETLERDFKYY
;
A
#
# COMPACT_ATOMS: atom_id res chain seq x y z
N MET A 1 -18.40 15.24 -4.41
CA MET A 1 -18.31 15.60 -5.86
C MET A 1 -18.01 14.42 -6.80
N GLN A 2 -17.18 13.43 -6.43
CA GLN A 2 -16.86 12.29 -7.32
C GLN A 2 -18.04 11.32 -7.56
N GLN A 3 -18.90 11.07 -6.57
CA GLN A 3 -20.05 10.16 -6.73
C GLN A 3 -21.10 10.68 -7.73
N ILE A 4 -21.37 11.99 -7.73
CA ILE A 4 -22.32 12.63 -8.67
C ILE A 4 -21.82 12.51 -10.13
N LYS A 5 -20.51 12.55 -10.37
CA LYS A 5 -19.92 12.36 -11.71
C LYS A 5 -20.06 10.91 -12.20
N LYS A 6 -19.92 9.91 -11.30
CA LYS A 6 -20.11 8.50 -11.64
C LYS A 6 -21.52 8.21 -12.15
N HIS A 7 -22.56 8.67 -11.44
CA HIS A 7 -23.95 8.41 -11.84
C HIS A 7 -24.33 9.06 -13.18
N LYS A 8 -23.80 10.25 -13.49
CA LYS A 8 -24.02 10.90 -14.80
C LYS A 8 -23.35 10.13 -15.95
N PHE A 9 -22.16 9.59 -15.72
CA PHE A 9 -21.47 8.78 -16.73
C PHE A 9 -22.18 7.44 -16.97
N THR A 10 -22.62 6.76 -15.91
CA THR A 10 -23.38 5.52 -16.03
C THR A 10 -24.70 5.74 -16.76
N ALA A 11 -25.43 6.82 -16.44
CA ALA A 11 -26.67 7.18 -17.14
C ALA A 11 -26.43 7.49 -18.63
N PHE A 12 -25.32 8.15 -18.97
CA PHE A 12 -24.93 8.41 -20.36
C PHE A 12 -24.62 7.12 -21.13
N VAL A 13 -23.87 6.19 -20.54
CA VAL A 13 -23.53 4.90 -21.19
C VAL A 13 -24.79 4.05 -21.41
N ILE A 14 -25.69 3.99 -20.42
CA ILE A 14 -26.97 3.28 -20.55
C ILE A 14 -27.84 3.93 -21.63
N GLY A 15 -27.94 5.28 -21.62
CA GLY A 15 -28.70 6.02 -22.63
C GLY A 15 -28.16 5.81 -24.05
N LEU A 16 -26.83 5.82 -24.22
CA LEU A 16 -26.18 5.54 -25.49
C LEU A 16 -26.41 4.09 -25.94
N GLY A 17 -26.36 3.12 -25.01
CA GLY A 17 -26.67 1.72 -25.30
C GLY A 17 -28.10 1.51 -25.79
N ILE A 18 -29.09 2.10 -25.11
CA ILE A 18 -30.50 2.05 -25.52
C ILE A 18 -30.68 2.73 -26.89
N LEU A 19 -30.02 3.87 -27.11
CA LEU A 19 -30.06 4.58 -28.38
C LEU A 19 -29.47 3.73 -29.52
N LEU A 20 -28.30 3.12 -29.34
CA LEU A 20 -27.69 2.26 -30.37
C LEU A 20 -28.53 1.02 -30.65
N ILE A 21 -29.09 0.38 -29.62
CA ILE A 21 -29.99 -0.78 -29.75
C ILE A 21 -31.25 -0.44 -30.55
N SER A 22 -31.77 0.78 -30.40
CA SER A 22 -33.05 1.17 -31.02
C SER A 22 -32.88 1.84 -32.38
N VAL A 23 -31.84 2.67 -32.55
CA VAL A 23 -31.66 3.52 -33.74
C VAL A 23 -31.01 2.75 -34.88
N ILE A 24 -30.01 1.90 -34.61
CA ILE A 24 -29.32 1.15 -35.68
C ILE A 24 -30.29 0.28 -36.47
N PRO A 25 -31.20 -0.50 -35.84
CA PRO A 25 -32.13 -1.34 -36.60
C PRO A 25 -33.17 -0.55 -37.40
N ILE A 26 -33.62 0.59 -36.88
CA ILE A 26 -34.52 1.50 -37.61
C ILE A 26 -33.82 2.07 -38.84
N LEU A 27 -32.55 2.49 -38.70
CA LEU A 27 -31.76 2.99 -39.82
C LEU A 27 -31.49 1.92 -40.87
N VAL A 28 -31.14 0.70 -40.47
CA VAL A 28 -30.94 -0.43 -41.40
C VAL A 28 -32.25 -0.74 -42.14
N ASN A 29 -33.38 -0.77 -41.43
CA ASN A 29 -34.68 -1.02 -42.06
C ASN A 29 -35.06 0.09 -43.07
N LEU A 30 -34.88 1.37 -42.71
CA LEU A 30 -35.16 2.51 -43.59
C LEU A 30 -34.25 2.56 -44.81
N LEU A 31 -32.97 2.23 -44.65
CA LEU A 31 -32.01 2.13 -45.75
C LEU A 31 -32.36 0.96 -46.69
N ALA A 32 -32.88 -0.14 -46.15
CA ALA A 32 -33.33 -1.28 -46.94
C ALA A 32 -34.66 -1.02 -47.69
N THR A 33 -35.52 -0.11 -47.20
CA THR A 33 -36.81 0.20 -47.85
C THR A 33 -36.75 1.38 -48.84
N LYS A 34 -35.73 2.24 -48.79
CA LYS A 34 -35.55 3.30 -49.79
C LYS A 34 -35.12 2.68 -51.13
N ALA A 35 -35.70 3.17 -52.23
CA ALA A 35 -35.62 2.69 -53.62
C ALA A 35 -34.23 2.54 -54.28
N ILE A 36 -33.12 2.55 -53.52
CA ILE A 36 -31.78 2.26 -54.03
C ILE A 36 -31.59 0.73 -54.21
N PHE A 37 -32.39 -0.09 -53.51
CA PHE A 37 -32.40 -1.55 -53.60
C PHE A 37 -33.80 -2.08 -53.95
N GLU A 38 -34.36 -1.63 -55.08
CA GLU A 38 -35.61 -2.19 -55.60
C GLU A 38 -35.46 -3.71 -55.81
N GLY A 39 -36.17 -4.51 -55.01
CA GLY A 39 -36.25 -5.97 -55.14
C GLY A 39 -35.67 -6.79 -53.99
N THR A 40 -34.93 -6.21 -53.03
CA THR A 40 -34.46 -6.94 -51.84
C THR A 40 -35.41 -6.78 -50.67
N SER A 41 -36.59 -7.40 -50.73
CA SER A 41 -37.30 -7.75 -49.50
C SER A 41 -36.49 -8.84 -48.80
N GLY A 42 -35.66 -8.44 -47.83
CA GLY A 42 -34.82 -9.39 -47.09
C GLY A 42 -35.67 -10.48 -46.44
N GLU A 43 -35.32 -11.75 -46.68
CA GLU A 43 -36.03 -12.89 -46.09
C GLU A 43 -36.06 -12.78 -44.56
N PHE A 44 -37.20 -13.11 -43.96
CA PHE A 44 -37.40 -13.05 -42.50
C PHE A 44 -36.31 -13.81 -41.72
N ASN A 45 -35.82 -14.93 -42.28
CA ASN A 45 -34.75 -15.74 -41.70
C ASN A 45 -33.42 -14.97 -41.61
N SER A 46 -33.09 -14.16 -42.62
CA SER A 46 -31.88 -13.33 -42.63
C SER A 46 -31.96 -12.22 -41.58
N TRP A 47 -33.15 -11.62 -41.39
CA TRP A 47 -33.40 -10.64 -40.34
C TRP A 47 -33.29 -11.23 -38.95
N LEU A 48 -33.82 -12.44 -38.74
CA LEU A 48 -33.73 -13.14 -37.46
C LEU A 48 -32.27 -13.49 -37.12
N GLY A 49 -31.49 -13.92 -38.11
CA GLY A 49 -30.04 -14.14 -37.98
C GLY A 49 -29.27 -12.87 -37.63
N PHE A 50 -29.61 -11.73 -38.28
CA PHE A 50 -29.04 -10.43 -37.94
C PHE A 50 -29.29 -10.07 -36.46
N TRP A 51 -30.54 -10.13 -36.01
CA TRP A 51 -30.89 -9.82 -34.62
C TRP A 51 -30.19 -10.72 -33.61
N GLY A 52 -30.13 -12.03 -33.88
CA GLY A 52 -29.41 -12.98 -33.04
C GLY A 52 -27.93 -12.63 -32.89
N SER A 53 -27.26 -12.30 -34.00
CA SER A 53 -25.85 -11.89 -33.98
C SER A 53 -25.64 -10.53 -33.29
N TYR A 54 -26.53 -9.57 -33.51
CA TYR A 54 -26.47 -8.23 -32.93
C TYR A 54 -26.66 -8.25 -31.42
N PHE A 55 -27.71 -8.91 -30.93
CA PHE A 55 -27.93 -9.09 -29.49
C PHE A 55 -26.83 -9.94 -28.85
N GLY A 56 -26.40 -11.02 -29.52
CA GLY A 56 -25.29 -11.85 -29.07
C GLY A 56 -24.02 -11.04 -28.86
N GLY A 57 -23.66 -10.16 -29.81
CA GLY A 57 -22.50 -9.28 -29.72
C GLY A 57 -22.59 -8.26 -28.57
N ILE A 58 -23.78 -7.69 -28.34
CA ILE A 58 -24.00 -6.77 -27.21
C ILE A 58 -23.85 -7.52 -25.88
N VAL A 59 -24.50 -8.67 -25.73
CA VAL A 59 -24.43 -9.48 -24.51
C VAL A 59 -22.99 -9.93 -24.24
N SER A 60 -22.27 -10.43 -25.26
CA SER A 60 -20.87 -10.81 -25.10
C SER A 60 -19.98 -9.63 -24.73
N GLY A 61 -20.23 -8.44 -25.31
CA GLY A 61 -19.50 -7.22 -24.97
C GLY A 61 -19.73 -6.79 -23.52
N VAL A 62 -20.98 -6.79 -23.06
CA VAL A 62 -21.33 -6.45 -21.67
C VAL A 62 -20.72 -7.46 -20.69
N LEU A 63 -20.81 -8.77 -20.97
CA LEU A 63 -20.21 -9.80 -20.13
C LEU A 63 -18.69 -9.66 -20.07
N THR A 64 -18.03 -9.38 -21.19
CA THR A 64 -16.58 -9.16 -21.24
C THR A 64 -16.17 -7.94 -20.41
N LEU A 65 -16.84 -6.81 -20.60
CA LEU A 65 -16.57 -5.59 -19.81
C LEU A 65 -16.85 -5.81 -18.32
N GLY A 66 -17.92 -6.53 -17.98
CA GLY A 66 -18.24 -6.92 -16.61
C GLY A 66 -17.14 -7.78 -15.99
N GLY A 67 -16.66 -8.79 -16.71
CA GLY A 67 -15.56 -9.66 -16.28
C GLY A 67 -14.26 -8.88 -16.05
N VAL A 68 -13.87 -8.02 -17.00
CA VAL A 68 -12.68 -7.15 -16.88
C VAL A 68 -12.83 -6.19 -15.69
N TYR A 69 -13.99 -5.58 -15.51
CA TYR A 69 -14.25 -4.67 -14.40
C TYR A 69 -14.13 -5.38 -13.03
N ILE A 70 -14.70 -6.59 -12.91
CA ILE A 70 -14.58 -7.42 -11.71
C ILE A 70 -13.10 -7.78 -11.47
N GLY A 71 -12.39 -8.20 -12.52
CA GLY A 71 -10.97 -8.54 -12.45
C GLY A 71 -10.11 -7.39 -11.95
N ILE A 72 -10.24 -6.20 -12.56
CA ILE A 72 -9.51 -4.98 -12.14
C ILE A 72 -9.81 -4.65 -10.68
N ASN A 73 -11.07 -4.72 -10.27
CA ASN A 73 -11.45 -4.40 -8.90
C ASN A 73 -10.90 -5.43 -7.89
N HIS A 74 -10.88 -6.71 -8.26
CA HIS A 74 -10.30 -7.77 -7.44
C HIS A 74 -8.78 -7.59 -7.29
N GLU A 75 -8.08 -7.36 -8.40
CA GLU A 75 -6.63 -7.13 -8.41
C GLU A 75 -6.23 -5.87 -7.63
N ARG A 76 -7.04 -4.80 -7.74
CA ARG A 76 -6.86 -3.59 -6.93
C ARG A 76 -7.00 -3.87 -5.43
N LYS A 77 -8.02 -4.62 -5.01
CA LYS A 77 -8.19 -4.99 -3.59
C LYS A 77 -7.05 -5.88 -3.10
N TYR A 78 -6.66 -6.86 -3.91
CA TYR A 78 -5.58 -7.77 -3.58
C TYR A 78 -4.22 -7.07 -3.46
N SER A 79 -3.90 -6.17 -4.38
CA SER A 79 -2.67 -5.36 -4.32
C SER A 79 -2.63 -4.42 -3.10
N LEU A 80 -3.77 -3.82 -2.74
CA LEU A 80 -3.88 -3.03 -1.49
C LEU A 80 -3.67 -3.89 -0.25
N TYR A 81 -4.23 -5.11 -0.23
CA TYR A 81 -4.03 -6.07 0.86
C TYR A 81 -2.58 -6.50 1.00
N LEU A 82 -1.91 -6.85 -0.10
CA LEU A 82 -0.50 -7.20 -0.10
C LEU A 82 0.37 -6.03 0.38
N ARG A 83 0.07 -4.81 -0.05
CA ARG A 83 0.75 -3.60 0.43
C ARG A 83 0.55 -3.42 1.94
N TYR A 84 -0.67 -3.58 2.44
CA TYR A 84 -0.95 -3.52 3.88
C TYR A 84 -0.11 -4.55 4.68
N ILE A 85 -0.11 -5.82 4.27
CA ILE A 85 0.69 -6.87 4.92
C ILE A 85 2.18 -6.52 4.89
N SER A 86 2.70 -6.05 3.75
CA SER A 86 4.11 -5.74 3.62
C SER A 86 4.52 -4.59 4.54
N HIS A 87 3.70 -3.54 4.62
CA HIS A 87 3.93 -2.36 5.46
C HIS A 87 3.87 -2.74 6.94
N LYS A 88 2.83 -3.48 7.34
CA LYS A 88 2.68 -3.98 8.71
C LYS A 88 3.88 -4.81 9.14
N ARG A 89 4.30 -5.77 8.30
CA ARG A 89 5.46 -6.62 8.60
C ARG A 89 6.76 -5.82 8.78
N GLN A 90 6.97 -4.76 8.00
CA GLN A 90 8.15 -3.89 8.16
C GLN A 90 8.10 -3.12 9.49
N LEU A 91 6.93 -2.59 9.85
CA LEU A 91 6.74 -1.90 11.13
C LEU A 91 6.88 -2.84 12.32
N ASP A 92 6.34 -4.07 12.26
CA ASP A 92 6.49 -5.06 13.33
C ASP A 92 7.97 -5.41 13.58
N LYS A 93 8.73 -5.61 12.49
CA LYS A 93 10.19 -5.83 12.60
C LYS A 93 10.90 -4.61 13.21
N PHE A 94 10.43 -3.40 12.88
CA PHE A 94 11.04 -2.17 13.38
C PHE A 94 10.79 -2.00 14.86
N VAL A 95 9.56 -2.24 15.31
CA VAL A 95 9.22 -2.25 16.74
C VAL A 95 10.08 -3.27 17.48
N ALA A 96 10.19 -4.50 16.98
CA ALA A 96 11.03 -5.54 17.58
C ALA A 96 12.50 -5.10 17.70
N TRP A 97 13.05 -4.49 16.63
CA TRP A 97 14.42 -3.98 16.63
C TRP A 97 14.61 -2.85 17.66
N VAL A 98 13.68 -1.88 17.74
CA VAL A 98 13.73 -0.81 18.75
C VAL A 98 13.65 -1.38 20.17
N GLU A 99 12.79 -2.38 20.40
CA GLU A 99 12.69 -3.06 21.70
C GLU A 99 13.99 -3.76 22.09
N ASP A 100 14.65 -4.42 21.13
CA ASP A 100 15.90 -5.12 21.37
C ASP A 100 17.04 -4.15 21.68
N ILE A 101 17.10 -2.98 21.03
CA ILE A 101 17.99 -1.89 21.43
C ILE A 101 17.68 -1.43 22.85
N GLY A 102 16.41 -1.24 23.20
CA GLY A 102 15.99 -0.86 24.55
C GLY A 102 16.34 -1.90 25.62
N LYS A 103 16.34 -3.20 25.28
CA LYS A 103 16.83 -4.27 26.16
C LYS A 103 18.34 -4.20 26.30
N LEU A 104 19.07 -4.10 25.19
CA LEU A 104 20.53 -3.99 25.20
C LEU A 104 20.99 -2.80 26.03
N ALA A 105 20.36 -1.63 25.84
CA ALA A 105 20.64 -0.42 26.62
C ALA A 105 20.52 -0.64 28.14
N ARG A 106 19.62 -1.50 28.59
CA ARG A 106 19.44 -1.85 30.01
C ARG A 106 20.49 -2.83 30.55
N TYR A 107 21.09 -3.65 29.69
CA TYR A 107 22.14 -4.61 30.07
C TYR A 107 23.55 -3.99 30.11
N ILE A 108 23.70 -2.72 29.74
CA ILE A 108 24.98 -2.02 29.66
C ILE A 108 25.69 -1.86 31.03
N GLU A 109 25.07 -2.21 32.16
CA GLU A 109 25.70 -2.14 33.48
C GLU A 109 26.98 -2.99 33.62
N ASP A 110 27.21 -3.99 32.78
CA ASP A 110 28.42 -4.82 32.82
C ASP A 110 29.19 -4.78 31.47
N THR A 111 30.46 -4.38 31.54
CA THR A 111 31.30 -3.94 30.42
C THR A 111 31.90 -5.10 29.61
N ASP A 112 31.07 -5.99 29.05
CA ASP A 112 31.57 -7.11 28.24
C ASP A 112 31.80 -6.71 26.75
N ILE A 113 32.94 -7.10 26.19
CA ILE A 113 33.31 -6.87 24.78
C ILE A 113 32.28 -7.47 23.82
N LYS A 114 31.67 -8.59 24.19
CA LYS A 114 30.61 -9.26 23.41
C LYS A 114 29.34 -8.41 23.25
N PHE A 115 29.11 -7.49 24.19
CA PHE A 115 28.01 -6.54 24.12
C PHE A 115 28.18 -5.59 22.92
N LEU A 116 29.39 -5.05 22.73
CA LEU A 116 29.68 -4.07 21.68
C LEU A 116 29.57 -4.65 20.28
N GLU A 117 30.06 -5.87 20.06
CA GLU A 117 29.93 -6.56 18.77
C GLU A 117 28.47 -6.85 18.45
N SER A 118 27.70 -7.30 19.44
CA SER A 118 26.25 -7.50 19.28
C SER A 118 25.56 -6.19 18.93
N TYR A 119 25.90 -5.11 19.63
CA TYR A 119 25.32 -3.79 19.44
C TYR A 119 25.64 -3.19 18.06
N LYS A 120 26.88 -3.34 17.57
CA LYS A 120 27.27 -2.94 16.20
C LYS A 120 26.41 -3.65 15.16
N ARG A 121 26.29 -4.98 15.26
CA ARG A 121 25.45 -5.76 14.34
C ARG A 121 23.99 -5.29 14.35
N TYR A 122 23.44 -4.98 15.52
CA TYR A 122 22.08 -4.44 15.61
C TYR A 122 21.94 -3.08 14.95
N LEU A 123 22.93 -2.19 15.04
CA LEU A 123 22.88 -0.90 14.32
C LEU A 123 22.92 -1.09 12.80
N ASP A 124 23.74 -2.01 12.31
CA ASP A 124 23.84 -2.33 10.88
C ASP A 124 22.51 -2.90 10.35
N GLU A 125 21.91 -3.86 11.07
CA GLU A 125 20.57 -4.40 10.76
C GLU A 125 19.48 -3.32 10.82
N GLY A 126 19.66 -2.30 11.67
CA GLY A 126 18.77 -1.17 11.80
C GLY A 126 18.73 -0.28 10.56
N GLU A 127 19.87 -0.05 9.91
CA GLU A 127 19.95 0.82 8.74
C GLU A 127 19.13 0.28 7.56
N ASP A 128 19.24 -1.03 7.29
CA ASP A 128 18.42 -1.72 6.29
C ASP A 128 16.92 -1.62 6.61
N LEU A 129 16.58 -1.74 7.88
CA LEU A 129 15.19 -1.69 8.33
C LEU A 129 14.60 -0.28 8.21
N ILE A 130 15.38 0.74 8.56
CA ILE A 130 15.02 2.15 8.41
C ILE A 130 14.80 2.51 6.95
N ASN A 131 15.70 2.04 6.07
CA ASN A 131 15.54 2.23 4.63
C ASN A 131 14.25 1.58 4.12
N SER A 132 13.87 0.42 4.68
CA SER A 132 12.63 -0.26 4.32
C SER A 132 11.35 0.49 4.71
N ILE A 133 11.40 1.31 5.78
CA ILE A 133 10.26 2.12 6.25
C ILE A 133 10.26 3.55 5.70
N SER A 134 11.30 3.98 4.99
CA SER A 134 11.43 5.33 4.41
C SER A 134 10.26 5.73 3.50
N GLY A 135 9.67 4.76 2.79
CA GLY A 135 8.50 4.96 1.93
C GLY A 135 7.15 4.89 2.65
N LEU A 136 7.13 4.59 3.95
CA LEU A 136 5.90 4.42 4.75
C LEU A 136 5.46 5.71 5.41
N ASP A 137 6.39 6.36 6.12
CA ASP A 137 6.14 7.61 6.84
C ASP A 137 7.46 8.34 7.08
N ILE A 138 7.58 9.55 6.52
CA ILE A 138 8.81 10.33 6.58
C ILE A 138 9.17 10.76 8.01
N ASN A 139 8.17 10.96 8.88
CA ASN A 139 8.42 11.35 10.26
C ASN A 139 8.97 10.17 11.06
N ILE A 140 8.37 8.98 10.89
CA ILE A 140 8.88 7.74 11.53
C ILE A 140 10.29 7.44 11.03
N TYR A 141 10.56 7.59 9.73
CA TYR A 141 11.89 7.43 9.17
C TYR A 141 12.91 8.38 9.79
N GLN A 142 12.59 9.68 9.90
CA GLN A 142 13.49 10.67 10.50
C GLN A 142 13.76 10.37 11.98
N GLU A 143 12.72 10.03 12.75
CA GLU A 143 12.86 9.65 14.17
C GLU A 143 13.73 8.41 14.33
N ALA A 144 13.49 7.37 13.53
CA ALA A 144 14.29 6.15 13.53
C ALA A 144 15.76 6.43 13.21
N ARG A 145 16.00 7.29 12.22
CA ARG A 145 17.35 7.66 11.81
C ARG A 145 18.09 8.44 12.90
N ASN A 146 17.40 9.36 13.56
CA ASN A 146 17.96 10.08 14.72
C ASN A 146 18.31 9.10 15.85
N LEU A 147 17.47 8.09 16.08
CA LEU A 147 17.71 7.06 17.07
C LEU A 147 19.00 6.26 16.77
N ILE A 148 19.21 5.84 15.52
CA ILE A 148 20.49 5.21 15.11
C ILE A 148 21.66 6.15 15.33
N TYR A 149 21.53 7.44 14.99
CA TYR A 149 22.63 8.39 15.20
C TYR A 149 22.98 8.57 16.67
N GLU A 150 21.98 8.72 17.54
CA GLU A 150 22.19 8.87 18.98
C GLU A 150 22.82 7.63 19.60
N TYR A 151 22.36 6.45 19.20
CA TYR A 151 22.88 5.18 19.70
C TYR A 151 24.24 4.80 19.12
N GLY A 152 24.48 5.11 17.83
CA GLY A 152 25.80 5.02 17.22
C GLY A 152 26.80 5.96 17.88
N TRP A 153 26.38 7.18 18.24
CA TRP A 153 27.22 8.12 19.00
C TRP A 153 27.55 7.60 20.41
N LEU A 154 26.56 7.03 21.12
CA LEU A 154 26.78 6.39 22.43
C LEU A 154 27.76 5.23 22.32
N LEU A 155 27.61 4.37 21.31
CA LEU A 155 28.52 3.27 21.05
C LEU A 155 29.96 3.77 20.84
N LEU A 156 30.12 4.78 20.01
CA LEU A 156 31.44 5.35 19.69
C LEU A 156 32.12 5.93 20.94
N ASN A 157 31.38 6.61 21.80
CA ASN A 157 31.90 7.08 23.09
C ASN A 157 32.25 5.93 24.03
N PHE A 158 31.46 4.85 24.04
CA PHE A 158 31.76 3.68 24.85
C PHE A 158 33.04 2.99 24.39
N GLU A 159 33.24 2.85 23.08
CA GLU A 159 34.49 2.31 22.52
C GLU A 159 35.69 3.17 22.89
N GLN A 160 35.54 4.50 22.84
CA GLN A 160 36.59 5.42 23.28
C GLN A 160 36.83 5.36 24.80
N ALA A 161 35.78 5.14 25.60
CA ALA A 161 35.86 5.08 27.06
C ALA A 161 36.39 3.75 27.61
N LYS A 162 36.53 2.72 26.76
CA LYS A 162 37.05 1.39 27.14
C LYS A 162 38.47 1.44 27.71
N GLY A 163 39.21 2.53 27.47
CA GLY A 163 40.55 2.81 28.02
C GLY A 163 40.64 4.03 28.93
N THR A 164 39.52 4.67 29.32
CA THR A 164 39.51 5.90 30.12
C THR A 164 39.09 5.67 31.57
N ASP A 165 39.27 6.69 32.40
CA ASP A 165 38.95 6.68 33.82
C ASP A 165 37.46 6.47 34.14
N GLU A 166 37.19 6.09 35.39
CA GLU A 166 35.86 5.72 35.90
C GLU A 166 34.81 6.85 35.76
N TYR A 167 35.26 8.11 35.70
CA TYR A 167 34.41 9.28 35.49
C TYR A 167 33.78 9.32 34.08
N ASN A 168 34.61 9.13 33.04
CA ASN A 168 34.13 9.13 31.65
C ASN A 168 33.18 7.96 31.38
N LYS A 169 33.46 6.80 31.99
CA LYS A 169 32.54 5.67 32.03
C LYS A 169 31.19 6.08 32.63
N LYS A 170 31.16 6.62 33.85
CA LYS A 170 29.94 7.02 34.56
C LYS A 170 29.11 8.08 33.81
N TYR A 171 29.76 9.01 33.13
CA TYR A 171 29.08 10.03 32.32
C TYR A 171 28.38 9.41 31.09
N ALA A 172 29.05 8.48 30.39
CA ALA A 172 28.45 7.75 29.28
C ALA A 172 27.23 6.91 29.73
N PHE A 173 27.32 6.26 30.89
CA PHE A 173 26.21 5.47 31.44
C PHE A 173 24.99 6.31 31.89
N LYS A 174 25.19 7.55 32.35
CA LYS A 174 24.10 8.42 32.81
C LYS A 174 23.14 8.87 31.70
N LYS A 175 23.59 8.94 30.44
CA LYS A 175 22.73 9.33 29.30
C LYS A 175 21.83 8.21 28.78
N ILE A 176 22.13 6.95 29.12
CA ILE A 176 21.39 5.78 28.62
C ILE A 176 19.93 5.75 29.10
N PRO A 177 19.60 6.03 30.38
CA PRO A 177 18.22 6.05 30.87
C PRO A 177 17.34 7.14 30.23
N GLU A 178 17.91 8.29 29.85
CA GLU A 178 17.18 9.37 29.18
C GLU A 178 16.75 8.92 27.78
N ASN A 179 17.65 8.30 27.01
CA ASN A 179 17.36 7.79 25.66
C ASN A 179 16.38 6.61 25.66
N ILE A 180 16.31 5.81 26.73
CA ILE A 180 15.32 4.73 26.87
C ILE A 180 13.88 5.28 26.95
N LYS A 181 13.69 6.48 27.51
CA LYS A 181 12.37 7.13 27.53
C LYS A 181 11.92 7.49 26.12
N ASP A 182 12.85 8.00 25.30
CA ASP A 182 12.59 8.39 23.91
C ASP A 182 12.24 7.16 23.04
N ILE A 183 12.86 6.00 23.31
CA ILE A 183 12.49 4.71 22.70
C ILE A 183 11.00 4.38 22.91
N ASN A 184 10.51 4.46 24.16
CA ASN A 184 9.14 4.05 24.47
C ASN A 184 8.12 4.97 23.79
N GLU A 185 8.41 6.27 23.70
CA GLU A 185 7.57 7.22 22.98
C GLU A 185 7.53 6.94 21.47
N ILE A 186 8.67 6.60 20.88
CA ILE A 186 8.77 6.19 19.47
C ILE A 186 7.94 4.91 19.22
N ILE A 187 8.09 3.88 20.05
CA ILE A 187 7.30 2.64 19.96
C ILE A 187 5.79 2.94 20.03
N GLN A 188 5.35 3.78 20.96
CA GLN A 188 3.93 4.15 21.07
C GLN A 188 3.40 4.87 19.83
N ARG A 189 4.18 5.80 19.25
CA ARG A 189 3.80 6.49 18.01
C ARG A 189 3.71 5.53 16.82
N ILE A 190 4.65 4.59 16.70
CA ILE A 190 4.63 3.55 15.66
C ILE A 190 3.40 2.67 15.82
N ASN A 191 3.13 2.16 17.03
CA ASN A 191 1.97 1.31 17.30
C ASN A 191 0.65 2.01 16.93
N LYS A 192 0.51 3.30 17.28
CA LYS A 192 -0.66 4.10 16.88
C LYS A 192 -0.79 4.24 15.36
N LYS A 193 0.34 4.33 14.63
CA LYS A 193 0.34 4.37 13.18
C LYS A 193 -0.09 3.02 12.58
N VAL A 194 0.40 1.90 13.14
CA VAL A 194 -0.02 0.55 12.77
C VAL A 194 -1.54 0.44 12.93
N GLU A 195 -2.10 0.79 14.09
CA GLU A 195 -3.56 0.76 14.35
C GLU A 195 -4.36 1.61 13.35
N THR A 196 -3.82 2.76 12.94
CA THR A 196 -4.46 3.61 11.93
C THR A 196 -4.48 2.94 10.57
N LEU A 197 -3.39 2.29 10.16
CA LEU A 197 -3.32 1.50 8.93
C LEU A 197 -4.29 0.31 8.94
N GLU A 198 -4.41 -0.40 10.07
CA GLU A 198 -5.37 -1.50 10.20
C GLU A 198 -6.81 -1.02 10.03
N ARG A 199 -7.12 0.12 10.64
CA ARG A 199 -8.45 0.74 10.55
C ARG A 199 -8.76 1.16 9.13
N ASP A 200 -7.85 1.88 8.47
CA ASP A 200 -8.04 2.34 7.10
C ASP A 200 -8.25 1.15 6.15
N PHE A 201 -7.54 0.04 6.36
CA PHE A 201 -7.72 -1.19 5.58
C PHE A 201 -9.09 -1.84 5.81
N LYS A 202 -9.61 -1.85 7.05
CA LYS A 202 -10.91 -2.47 7.40
C LYS A 202 -12.11 -1.85 6.66
N TYR A 203 -11.96 -0.64 6.14
CA TYR A 203 -13.01 0.09 5.42
C TYR A 203 -12.93 -0.05 3.87
N TYR A 204 -12.04 -0.89 3.33
CA TYR A 204 -11.92 -1.23 1.89
C TYR A 204 -12.46 -2.63 1.55
#